data_AF-A0A1V1UXH8-F1
#
_entry.id   AF-A0A1V1UXH8-F1
#
_cell.length_a   1.000
_cell.length_b   1.000
_cell.length_c   1.000
_cell.angle_alpha   90.00
_cell.angle_beta   90.00
_cell.angle_gamma   90.00
#
_symmetry.space_group_name_H-M   'P 1'
#
loop_
_entity.id
_entity.type
_entity.pdbx_description
1 polymer ?
#
loop_
_entity_poly.entity_id
_entity_poly.type
_entity_poly.pdbx_seq_one_letter_code
_entity_poly.pdbx_strand_id
1 'polypeptide(L)'
;MTLIASALMALALQAAPASGWTWSLYEGEGPLVLANDIPDTAALRSTLQCQAGSGAVTISIYGEPATAGFARITAGGNTAASEARVGRGGKLETGIPVEHPAFTAFVADGRMTIAVGPDVRTLSVERPHLAKLRRFADRCAG
;
A
#
# COMPACT_ATOMS: atom_id res chain seq x y z
N MET A 1 20.51 -7.14 -55.84
CA MET A 1 21.32 -7.32 -54.62
C MET A 1 21.02 -6.13 -53.70
N THR A 2 19.99 -6.22 -52.84
CA THR A 2 20.06 -6.62 -51.41
C THR A 2 21.01 -5.70 -50.60
N LEU A 3 20.65 -5.03 -49.50
CA LEU A 3 19.54 -5.18 -48.55
C LEU A 3 19.38 -3.89 -47.71
N ILE A 4 18.21 -3.80 -47.10
CA ILE A 4 17.58 -2.71 -46.33
C ILE A 4 18.27 -2.50 -44.97
N ALA A 5 18.48 -1.25 -44.56
CA ALA A 5 19.03 -0.89 -43.25
C ALA A 5 17.93 -0.49 -42.25
N SER A 6 17.71 -1.40 -41.30
CA SER A 6 17.49 -1.13 -39.86
C SER A 6 16.25 -0.34 -39.44
N ALA A 7 15.15 -1.06 -39.21
CA ALA A 7 14.07 -0.63 -38.32
C ALA A 7 14.55 -0.73 -36.86
N LEU A 8 14.73 0.41 -36.19
CA LEU A 8 14.91 0.50 -34.75
C LEU A 8 13.56 0.21 -34.08
N MET A 9 13.41 -1.03 -33.62
CA MET A 9 12.27 -1.50 -32.85
C MET A 9 12.31 -0.84 -31.47
N ALA A 10 11.43 0.13 -31.25
CA ALA A 10 11.18 0.69 -29.93
C ALA A 10 10.47 -0.38 -29.07
N LEU A 11 11.24 -1.16 -28.30
CA LEU A 11 10.69 -1.98 -27.22
C LEU A 11 10.27 -1.04 -26.09
N ALA A 12 9.03 -0.54 -26.18
CA ALA A 12 8.32 -0.01 -25.04
C ALA A 12 8.27 -1.09 -23.95
N LEU A 13 8.73 -0.72 -22.75
CA LEU A 13 8.64 -1.46 -21.51
C LEU A 13 7.25 -2.11 -21.35
N GLN A 14 7.13 -3.38 -21.71
CA GLN A 14 6.01 -4.20 -21.25
C GLN A 14 6.41 -4.78 -19.90
N ALA A 15 6.26 -3.96 -18.85
CA ALA A 15 6.06 -4.51 -17.52
C ALA A 15 4.79 -5.36 -17.59
N ALA A 16 4.94 -6.68 -17.56
CA ALA A 16 3.81 -7.60 -17.53
C ALA A 16 2.85 -7.16 -16.41
N PRO A 17 1.53 -7.03 -16.67
CA PRO A 17 0.62 -6.60 -15.64
C PRO A 17 0.60 -7.68 -14.55
N ALA A 18 0.93 -7.27 -13.33
CA ALA A 18 0.82 -8.11 -12.15
C ALA A 18 -0.66 -8.45 -11.90
N SER A 19 -1.19 -9.52 -12.49
CA SER A 19 -2.53 -10.07 -12.16
C SER A 19 -3.71 -9.07 -12.18
N GLY A 20 -3.58 -7.92 -12.87
CA GLY A 20 -4.57 -6.83 -12.86
C GLY A 20 -4.56 -5.91 -11.62
N TRP A 21 -3.75 -6.24 -10.61
CA TRP A 21 -3.63 -5.44 -9.39
C TRP A 21 -2.68 -4.27 -9.60
N THR A 22 -3.04 -3.11 -9.08
CA THR A 22 -2.24 -1.89 -9.13
C THR A 22 -2.41 -1.12 -7.84
N TRP A 23 -1.56 -0.12 -7.63
CA TRP A 23 -1.74 0.86 -6.58
C TRP A 23 -2.31 2.16 -7.14
N SER A 24 -3.51 2.52 -6.69
CA SER A 24 -4.25 3.72 -7.08
C SER A 24 -4.30 4.72 -5.92
N LEU A 25 -3.98 5.98 -6.21
CA LEU A 25 -4.08 7.07 -5.24
C LEU A 25 -5.34 7.88 -5.56
N TYR A 26 -6.29 7.88 -4.63
CA TYR A 26 -7.52 8.65 -4.70
C TYR A 26 -7.39 9.90 -3.83
N GLU A 27 -7.53 11.04 -4.49
CA GLU A 27 -7.50 12.38 -3.90
C GLU A 27 -8.77 13.12 -4.35
N GLY A 28 -9.44 13.81 -3.44
CA GLY A 28 -10.68 14.51 -3.73
C GLY A 28 -11.38 14.98 -2.46
N GLU A 29 -12.69 15.12 -2.52
CA GLU A 29 -13.50 15.42 -1.34
C GLU A 29 -13.67 14.16 -0.49
N GLY A 30 -12.89 14.05 0.58
CA GLY A 30 -12.90 12.91 1.50
C GLY A 30 -11.51 12.53 1.99
N PRO A 31 -11.39 11.37 2.67
CA PRO A 31 -10.08 10.85 3.06
C PRO A 31 -9.20 10.58 1.84
N LEU A 32 -7.89 10.81 1.99
CA LEU A 32 -6.90 10.30 1.05
C LEU A 32 -6.86 8.78 1.15
N VAL A 33 -6.86 8.09 0.02
CA VAL A 33 -6.77 6.63 -0.02
C VAL A 33 -5.72 6.20 -1.04
N LEU A 34 -4.74 5.43 -0.58
CA LEU A 34 -3.88 4.63 -1.45
C LEU A 34 -4.38 3.19 -1.40
N ALA A 35 -4.95 2.70 -2.49
CA ALA A 35 -5.55 1.35 -2.56
C ALA A 35 -4.73 0.41 -3.44
N ASN A 36 -4.61 -0.85 -3.02
CA ASN A 36 -4.21 -1.94 -3.89
C ASN A 36 -5.49 -2.59 -4.45
N ASP A 37 -5.81 -2.26 -5.69
CA ASP A 37 -7.10 -2.54 -6.32
C ASP A 37 -6.94 -3.10 -7.73
N ILE A 38 -8.04 -3.64 -8.26
CA ILE A 38 -8.18 -3.88 -9.70
C ILE A 38 -9.08 -2.76 -10.24
N PRO A 39 -8.58 -1.90 -11.15
CA PRO A 39 -9.36 -0.81 -11.72
C PRO A 39 -10.69 -1.28 -12.31
N ASP A 40 -11.72 -0.45 -12.18
CA ASP A 40 -13.08 -0.70 -12.67
C ASP A 40 -13.77 -1.93 -12.04
N THR A 41 -13.32 -2.34 -10.84
CA THR A 41 -13.96 -3.42 -10.06
C THR A 41 -14.11 -3.03 -8.58
N ALA A 42 -14.80 -3.87 -7.80
CA ALA A 42 -14.86 -3.74 -6.34
C ALA A 42 -13.72 -4.49 -5.61
N ALA A 43 -12.74 -5.03 -6.33
CA ALA A 43 -11.70 -5.87 -5.74
C ALA A 43 -10.64 -5.03 -5.03
N LEU A 44 -10.48 -5.26 -3.72
CA LEU A 44 -9.49 -4.61 -2.86
C LEU A 44 -8.67 -5.68 -2.13
N ARG A 45 -7.35 -5.47 -2.06
CA ARG A 45 -6.44 -6.26 -1.21
C ARG A 45 -6.01 -5.51 0.03
N SER A 46 -5.74 -4.22 -0.12
CA SER A 46 -5.32 -3.38 0.98
C SER A 46 -5.59 -1.90 0.70
N THR A 47 -5.77 -1.12 1.76
CA THR A 47 -5.82 0.34 1.66
C THR A 47 -4.98 0.99 2.76
N LEU A 48 -4.36 2.11 2.43
CA LEU A 48 -3.88 3.10 3.38
C LEU A 48 -4.83 4.30 3.29
N GLN A 49 -5.30 4.77 4.43
CA GLN A 49 -6.26 5.87 4.49
C GLN A 49 -5.88 6.87 5.58
N CYS A 50 -6.02 8.17 5.29
CA CYS A 50 -5.86 9.23 6.29
C CYS A 50 -6.76 10.42 5.95
N GLN A 51 -6.99 11.30 6.92
CA GLN A 51 -7.41 12.67 6.62
C GLN A 51 -6.16 13.51 6.29
N ALA A 52 -6.27 14.46 5.38
CA ALA A 52 -5.16 15.35 5.04
C ALA A 52 -4.66 16.09 6.30
N GLY A 53 -3.36 16.05 6.56
CA GLY A 53 -2.76 16.68 7.75
C GLY A 53 -3.13 16.05 9.10
N SER A 54 -3.71 14.85 9.12
CA SER A 54 -4.07 14.18 10.39
C SER A 54 -2.90 13.53 11.13
N GLY A 55 -1.76 13.31 10.46
CA GLY A 55 -0.60 12.63 11.04
C GLY A 55 -0.82 11.14 11.33
N ALA A 56 -1.96 10.55 10.99
CA ALA A 56 -2.27 9.15 11.28
C ALA A 56 -2.82 8.41 10.06
N VAL A 57 -2.32 7.18 9.84
CA VAL A 57 -2.74 6.31 8.73
C VAL A 57 -3.46 5.10 9.29
N THR A 58 -4.64 4.82 8.74
CA THR A 58 -5.35 3.55 8.92
C THR A 58 -4.98 2.61 7.78
N ILE A 59 -4.55 1.41 8.13
CA ILE A 59 -4.22 0.33 7.20
C ILE A 59 -5.35 -0.69 7.25
N SER A 60 -5.94 -1.03 6.09
CA SER A 60 -6.89 -2.13 5.95
C SER A 60 -6.32 -3.26 5.09
N ILE A 61 -6.52 -4.53 5.47
CA ILE A 61 -6.19 -5.71 4.67
C ILE A 61 -7.44 -6.58 4.49
N TYR A 62 -7.71 -6.99 3.25
CA TYR A 62 -8.93 -7.67 2.81
C TYR A 62 -8.65 -9.10 2.36
N GLY A 63 -9.70 -9.91 2.24
CA GLY A 63 -9.66 -11.22 1.55
C GLY A 63 -9.14 -12.39 2.37
N GLU A 64 -8.59 -12.15 3.56
CA GLU A 64 -8.19 -13.19 4.51
C GLU A 64 -8.95 -13.05 5.82
N PRO A 65 -9.23 -14.16 6.54
CA PRO A 65 -9.74 -14.09 7.90
C PRO A 65 -8.85 -13.19 8.76
N ALA A 66 -9.48 -12.28 9.48
CA ALA A 66 -8.83 -11.34 10.38
C ALA A 66 -9.19 -11.66 11.83
N THR A 67 -8.20 -11.51 12.71
CA THR A 67 -8.35 -11.62 14.15
C THR A 67 -8.12 -10.23 14.76
N ALA A 68 -8.94 -9.82 15.72
CA ALA A 68 -8.70 -8.59 16.48
C ALA A 68 -7.63 -8.82 17.56
N GLY A 69 -6.95 -7.77 18.01
CA GLY A 69 -5.92 -7.83 19.04
C GLY A 69 -4.95 -6.66 18.96
N PHE A 70 -3.71 -6.87 19.38
CA PHE A 70 -2.64 -5.90 19.19
C PHE A 70 -1.78 -6.29 17.98
N ALA A 71 -1.78 -5.44 16.96
CA ALA A 71 -0.90 -5.56 15.81
C ALA A 71 0.52 -5.10 16.15
N ARG A 72 1.49 -5.91 15.74
CA ARG A 72 2.89 -5.52 15.62
C ARG A 72 3.19 -5.15 14.16
N ILE A 73 3.43 -3.88 13.92
CA ILE A 73 3.68 -3.31 12.59
C ILE A 73 5.19 -3.10 12.44
N THR A 74 5.83 -3.77 11.48
CA THR A 74 7.30 -3.77 11.33
C THR A 74 7.72 -3.38 9.92
N ALA A 75 8.70 -2.48 9.81
CA ALA A 75 9.34 -2.11 8.55
C ALA A 75 10.73 -1.49 8.81
N GLY A 76 11.70 -1.78 7.95
CA GLY A 76 13.09 -1.29 8.07
C GLY A 76 13.73 -1.53 9.44
N GLY A 77 13.38 -2.63 10.13
CA GLY A 77 13.87 -2.94 11.48
C GLY A 77 13.18 -2.19 12.63
N ASN A 78 12.25 -1.29 12.33
CA ASN A 78 11.46 -0.56 13.32
C ASN A 78 10.12 -1.25 13.56
N THR A 79 9.61 -1.18 14.78
CA THR A 79 8.35 -1.81 15.17
C THR A 79 7.43 -0.83 15.91
N ALA A 80 6.17 -0.75 15.48
CA ALA A 80 5.07 -0.10 16.19
C ALA A 80 4.11 -1.15 16.76
N ALA A 81 3.42 -0.81 17.84
CA ALA A 81 2.28 -1.56 18.34
C ALA A 81 1.01 -0.71 18.21
N SER A 82 -0.07 -1.29 17.70
CA SER A 82 -1.37 -0.64 17.59
C SER A 82 -2.48 -1.63 17.88
N GLU A 83 -3.61 -1.15 18.36
CA GLU A 83 -4.83 -1.96 18.35
C GLU A 83 -5.21 -2.28 16.90
N ALA A 84 -5.60 -3.53 16.69
CA ALA A 84 -6.11 -4.06 15.45
C ALA A 84 -7.50 -4.64 15.66
N ARG A 85 -8.41 -4.31 14.76
CA ARG A 85 -9.82 -4.69 14.85
C ARG A 85 -10.28 -5.35 13.56
N VAL A 86 -11.37 -6.10 13.66
CA VAL A 86 -12.07 -6.62 12.48
C VAL A 86 -13.08 -5.58 12.02
N GLY A 87 -12.80 -4.95 10.89
CA GLY A 87 -13.67 -3.98 10.26
C GLY A 87 -14.83 -4.61 9.48
N ARG A 88 -15.65 -3.75 8.85
CA ARG A 88 -16.74 -4.20 7.97
C ARG A 88 -16.20 -5.10 6.85
N GLY A 89 -16.90 -6.20 6.58
CA GLY A 89 -16.49 -7.16 5.55
C GLY A 89 -15.35 -8.08 5.99
N GLY A 90 -15.05 -8.16 7.29
CA GLY A 90 -14.06 -9.07 7.85
C GLY A 90 -12.61 -8.62 7.64
N LYS A 91 -12.39 -7.38 7.17
CA LYS A 91 -11.04 -6.85 6.93
C LYS A 91 -10.31 -6.58 8.24
N LEU A 92 -9.00 -6.76 8.25
CA LEU A 92 -8.15 -6.31 9.34
C LEU A 92 -7.96 -4.80 9.24
N GLU A 93 -8.15 -4.04 10.32
CA GLU A 93 -7.85 -2.62 10.40
C GLU A 93 -6.90 -2.31 11.55
N THR A 94 -5.85 -1.53 11.31
CA THR A 94 -4.92 -1.02 12.35
C THR A 94 -4.43 0.38 12.00
N GLY A 95 -3.98 1.14 13.01
CA GLY A 95 -3.43 2.49 12.83
C GLY A 95 -1.90 2.54 12.96
N ILE A 96 -1.27 3.55 12.37
CA ILE A 96 0.11 3.94 12.65
C ILE A 96 0.29 5.45 12.42
N PRO A 97 1.02 6.18 13.29
CA PRO A 97 1.39 7.57 13.04
C PRO A 97 2.31 7.70 11.82
N VAL A 98 2.18 8.79 11.06
CA VAL A 98 2.98 9.06 9.85
C VAL A 98 4.45 9.29 10.22
N GLU A 99 4.70 9.94 11.35
CA GLU A 99 6.03 10.21 11.88
C GLU A 99 6.68 8.98 12.54
N HIS A 100 5.96 7.86 12.69
CA HIS A 100 6.54 6.68 13.31
C HIS A 100 7.64 6.09 12.43
N PRO A 101 8.84 5.74 12.96
CA PRO A 101 9.97 5.25 12.16
C PRO A 101 9.64 4.03 11.27
N ALA A 102 8.77 3.13 11.74
CA ALA A 102 8.28 2.02 10.92
C ALA A 102 7.44 2.49 9.71
N PHE A 103 6.61 3.53 9.85
CA PHE A 103 5.88 4.05 8.70
C PHE A 103 6.84 4.77 7.74
N THR A 104 7.78 5.56 8.24
CA THR A 104 8.82 6.21 7.41
C THR A 104 9.64 5.20 6.62
N ALA A 105 10.07 4.09 7.25
CA ALA A 105 10.78 3.01 6.57
C ALA A 105 9.92 2.32 5.50
N PHE A 106 8.64 2.10 5.79
CA PHE A 106 7.70 1.58 4.80
C PHE A 106 7.54 2.52 3.59
N VAL A 107 7.46 3.83 3.79
CA VAL A 107 7.39 4.81 2.70
C VAL A 107 8.67 4.81 1.84
N ALA A 108 9.83 4.54 2.44
CA ALA A 108 11.09 4.43 1.72
C ALA A 108 11.17 3.16 0.86
N ASP A 109 10.87 1.99 1.46
CA ASP A 109 11.15 0.67 0.89
C ASP A 109 9.93 -0.02 0.25
N GLY A 110 8.73 0.43 0.58
CA GLY A 110 7.45 -0.14 0.12
C GLY A 110 7.06 -1.46 0.78
N ARG A 111 7.77 -1.92 1.83
CA ARG A 111 7.45 -3.20 2.50
C ARG A 111 7.20 -3.01 3.99
N MET A 112 6.09 -3.56 4.46
CA MET A 112 5.70 -3.58 5.87
C MET A 112 5.08 -4.93 6.21
N THR A 113 5.34 -5.41 7.41
CA THR A 113 4.72 -6.62 7.97
C THR A 113 3.79 -6.23 9.12
N ILE A 114 2.59 -6.80 9.14
CA ILE A 114 1.60 -6.62 10.20
C ILE A 114 1.33 -8.00 10.79
N ALA A 115 1.59 -8.17 12.09
CA ALA A 115 1.35 -9.42 12.79
C ALA A 115 0.34 -9.22 13.93
N VAL A 116 -0.70 -10.06 13.99
CA VAL A 116 -1.69 -10.11 15.09
C VAL A 116 -1.75 -11.53 15.62
N GLY A 117 -1.21 -11.77 16.82
CA GLY A 117 -1.05 -13.14 17.32
C GLY A 117 -0.22 -13.99 16.34
N PRO A 118 -0.72 -15.15 15.85
CA PRO A 118 -0.03 -15.99 14.87
C PRO A 118 -0.19 -15.50 13.43
N ASP A 119 -1.15 -14.61 13.15
CA ASP A 119 -1.43 -14.14 11.80
C ASP A 119 -0.39 -13.11 11.38
N VAL A 120 0.34 -13.40 10.30
CA VAL A 120 1.31 -12.47 9.69
C VAL A 120 0.84 -12.13 8.29
N ARG A 121 0.79 -10.83 7.98
CA ARG A 121 0.47 -10.29 6.66
C ARG A 121 1.58 -9.35 6.20
N THR A 122 1.92 -9.39 4.92
CA THR A 122 2.91 -8.48 4.34
C THR A 122 2.22 -7.55 3.35
N LEU A 123 2.36 -6.25 3.60
CA LEU A 123 1.97 -5.20 2.69
C LEU A 123 3.17 -4.83 1.81
N SER A 124 2.98 -4.84 0.49
CA SER A 124 4.02 -4.52 -0.49
C SER A 124 3.49 -3.50 -1.49
N VAL A 125 4.17 -2.38 -1.60
CA VAL A 125 4.01 -1.37 -2.64
C VAL A 125 5.20 -1.49 -3.59
N GLU A 126 4.96 -1.91 -4.81
CA GLU A 126 6.01 -2.16 -5.77
C GLU A 126 6.70 -0.86 -6.21
N ARG A 127 7.96 -0.97 -6.66
CA ARG A 127 8.80 0.16 -7.09
C ARG A 127 8.08 1.17 -8.01
N PRO A 128 7.28 0.76 -9.02
CA PRO A 128 6.54 1.69 -9.88
C PRO A 128 5.53 2.58 -9.15
N HIS A 129 5.12 2.21 -7.93
CA HIS A 129 4.08 2.87 -7.16
C HIS A 129 4.60 3.61 -5.93
N LEU A 130 5.90 3.53 -5.61
CA LEU A 130 6.48 4.19 -4.44
C LEU A 130 6.31 5.72 -4.46
N ALA A 131 6.28 6.35 -5.63
CA ALA A 131 5.99 7.78 -5.73
C ALA A 131 4.59 8.13 -5.22
N LYS A 132 3.60 7.25 -5.45
CA LYS A 132 2.24 7.41 -4.92
C LYS A 132 2.19 7.24 -3.41
N LEU A 133 2.96 6.28 -2.87
CA LEU A 133 3.09 6.07 -1.42
C LEU A 133 3.70 7.28 -0.71
N ARG A 134 4.77 7.86 -1.27
CA ARG A 134 5.39 9.09 -0.75
C ARG A 134 4.41 10.25 -0.78
N ARG A 135 3.76 10.47 -1.93
CA ARG A 135 2.72 11.51 -2.06
C ARG A 135 1.59 11.33 -1.05
N PHE A 136 1.12 10.10 -0.82
CA PHE A 136 0.13 9.80 0.20
C PHE A 136 0.64 10.20 1.60
N ALA A 137 1.84 9.77 1.98
CA ALA A 137 2.44 10.07 3.28
C ALA A 137 2.61 11.57 3.50
N ASP A 138 3.11 12.31 2.51
CA ASP A 138 3.28 13.77 2.57
C ASP A 138 1.94 14.47 2.84
N ARG A 139 0.87 14.06 2.14
CA ARG A 139 -0.47 14.62 2.32
C ARG A 139 -1.09 14.26 3.68
N CYS A 140 -0.77 13.10 4.23
CA CYS A 140 -1.22 12.72 5.57
C CYS A 140 -0.49 13.51 6.67
N ALA A 141 0.79 13.83 6.46
CA ALA A 141 1.59 14.62 7.39
C ALA A 141 1.11 16.09 7.47
N GLY A 142 0.70 16.66 6.33
CA GLY A 142 0.23 18.05 6.22
C GLY A 142 1.26 18.98 5.59
#